data_AF-S8CNJ1-F1
#
_entry.id   AF-S8CNJ1-F1
#
_cell.length_a   1.000
_cell.length_b   1.000
_cell.length_c   1.000
_cell.angle_alpha   90.00
_cell.angle_beta   90.00
_cell.angle_gamma   90.00
#
_symmetry.space_group_name_H-M   'P 1'
#
loop_
_entity.id
_entity.type
_entity.pdbx_description
1 polymer ?
#
loop_
_entity_poly.entity_id
_entity_poly.type
_entity_poly.pdbx_seq_one_letter_code
_entity_poly.pdbx_strand_id
1 'polypeptide(L)'
;MAYKVDHQYDYLFKIVLIGDSGVGKSSILSRFTRNEFCLESKSTIGVEFATRTLQIEGKTVKAQIWDTAGQERYRAITSAYYRGAVGALIVYDVTKRQTFDNAARWLRELRDHADSNIVIMLAGNKSDLGHLRSVSERDGGVFAEKEGLSFLETSALEAVNVDKAFQVILFDIYQIISRKALAAQEANNVSVPGISRDSMHKRRATGGKKKAWRKKRKYELGRQPANTKLDTTTKTVRRIRVRGGNVKWRALRLNTGNYSWGSEAVTRKTRILDVVYNASNNELVRTQTLVKSAIVMVDATPFKQWYLTHYGVDIGKKRKLPAAKKDEAEEPDANTKVSHHVEKKRKKRQVDRKIEPHVEEQFAGGRLLACISSRPGQCGRADGYILEGKELEFYMKKIQKKKGKGAAGAS
;
A
#
# COMPACT_ATOMS: atom_id res chain seq x y z
N MET A 1 9.57 -8.80 -20.67
CA MET A 1 8.89 -7.57 -21.14
C MET A 1 8.62 -6.68 -19.95
N ALA A 2 9.30 -5.54 -19.87
CA ALA A 2 8.98 -4.51 -18.88
C ALA A 2 7.82 -3.68 -19.45
N TYR A 3 6.74 -3.54 -18.69
CA TYR A 3 5.66 -2.62 -19.03
C TYR A 3 6.22 -1.20 -19.03
N LYS A 4 6.37 -0.60 -20.21
CA LYS A 4 6.50 0.85 -20.37
C LYS A 4 5.15 1.44 -19.93
N VAL A 5 5.17 2.23 -18.87
CA VAL A 5 4.05 3.14 -18.57
C VAL A 5 4.21 4.30 -19.54
N ASP A 6 3.33 4.41 -20.53
CA ASP A 6 3.31 5.56 -21.43
C ASP A 6 3.03 6.83 -20.62
N HIS A 7 4.04 7.68 -20.48
CA HIS A 7 3.92 9.02 -19.91
C HIS A 7 3.26 9.95 -20.93
N GLN A 8 1.97 9.75 -21.21
CA GLN A 8 1.24 10.55 -22.20
C GLN A 8 0.71 11.90 -21.64
N TYR A 9 0.82 12.14 -20.33
CA TYR A 9 0.41 13.40 -19.69
C TYR A 9 1.22 13.66 -18.42
N ASP A 10 1.42 14.95 -18.08
CA ASP A 10 2.15 15.40 -16.88
C ASP A 10 1.27 15.33 -15.63
N TYR A 11 -0.02 15.67 -15.75
CA TYR A 11 -0.97 15.72 -14.63
C TYR A 11 -2.31 15.08 -14.99
N LEU A 12 -2.96 14.47 -13.98
CA LEU A 12 -4.32 13.93 -14.07
C LEU A 12 -5.19 14.60 -13.02
N PHE A 13 -6.17 15.38 -13.44
CA PHE A 13 -7.06 16.10 -12.53
C PHE A 13 -8.48 15.55 -12.59
N LYS A 14 -8.99 15.11 -11.45
CA LYS A 14 -10.38 14.68 -11.28
C LYS A 14 -11.25 15.88 -10.90
N ILE A 15 -12.22 16.19 -11.74
CA ILE A 15 -13.22 17.24 -11.54
C ILE A 15 -14.61 16.63 -11.45
N VAL A 16 -15.45 17.13 -10.55
CA VAL A 16 -16.86 16.72 -10.43
C VAL A 16 -17.78 17.88 -10.78
N LEU A 17 -18.86 17.62 -11.52
CA LEU A 17 -19.93 18.58 -11.76
C LEU A 17 -21.10 18.27 -10.83
N ILE A 18 -21.53 19.26 -10.04
CA ILE A 18 -22.62 19.13 -9.06
C ILE A 18 -23.62 20.27 -9.18
N GLY A 19 -24.84 20.05 -8.72
CA GLY A 19 -25.96 21.00 -8.85
C GLY A 19 -27.27 20.27 -9.13
N ASP A 20 -28.39 21.00 -9.08
CA ASP A 20 -29.73 20.43 -9.24
C ASP A 20 -29.95 19.77 -10.61
N SER A 21 -30.99 18.94 -10.71
CA SER A 21 -31.41 18.37 -12.00
C SER A 21 -31.86 19.48 -12.96
N GLY A 22 -31.50 19.39 -14.24
CA GLY A 22 -31.93 20.34 -15.27
C GLY A 22 -31.23 21.69 -15.31
N VAL A 23 -30.20 21.92 -14.48
CA VAL A 23 -29.37 23.15 -14.52
C VAL A 23 -28.41 23.18 -15.72
N GLY A 24 -28.18 22.04 -16.39
CA GLY A 24 -27.36 21.96 -17.61
C GLY A 24 -25.93 21.46 -17.43
N LYS A 25 -25.62 20.70 -16.36
CA LYS A 25 -24.30 20.10 -16.12
C LYS A 25 -23.82 19.23 -17.29
N SER A 26 -24.66 18.30 -17.76
CA SER A 26 -24.37 17.43 -18.89
C SER A 26 -24.20 18.23 -20.19
N SER A 27 -24.97 19.31 -20.37
CA SER A 27 -24.83 20.21 -21.53
C SER A 27 -23.49 20.96 -21.50
N ILE A 28 -23.06 21.44 -20.33
CA ILE A 28 -21.73 22.05 -20.13
C ILE A 28 -20.63 21.02 -20.42
N LEU A 29 -20.77 19.78 -19.93
CA LEU A 29 -19.79 18.71 -20.17
C LEU A 29 -19.67 18.37 -21.66
N SER A 30 -20.81 18.18 -22.34
CA SER A 30 -20.84 17.89 -23.77
C SER A 30 -20.26 19.04 -24.58
N ARG A 31 -20.61 20.28 -24.23
CA ARG A 31 -20.05 21.47 -24.88
C ARG A 31 -18.54 21.54 -24.70
N PHE A 32 -18.03 21.28 -23.51
CA PHE A 32 -16.61 21.28 -23.25
C PHE A 32 -15.86 20.12 -23.93
N THR A 33 -16.45 18.93 -24.06
CA THR A 33 -15.71 17.75 -24.54
C THR A 33 -15.86 17.49 -26.03
N ARG A 34 -17.04 17.78 -26.59
CA ARG A 34 -17.42 17.48 -27.99
C ARG A 34 -17.79 18.73 -28.79
N ASN A 35 -17.90 19.89 -28.13
CA ASN A 35 -18.46 21.10 -28.72
C ASN A 35 -19.90 20.91 -29.25
N GLU A 36 -20.68 20.07 -28.57
CA GLU A 36 -22.06 19.74 -28.94
C GLU A 36 -23.05 20.26 -27.89
N PHE A 37 -24.26 20.62 -28.33
CA PHE A 37 -25.38 20.93 -27.46
C PHE A 37 -26.65 20.27 -27.99
N CYS A 38 -27.40 19.64 -27.09
CA CYS A 38 -28.69 19.01 -27.38
C CYS A 38 -29.77 19.72 -26.57
N LEU A 39 -30.77 20.27 -27.27
CA LEU A 39 -31.90 20.98 -26.67
C LEU A 39 -32.85 20.03 -25.93
N GLU A 40 -32.94 18.78 -26.39
CA GLU A 40 -33.75 17.70 -25.78
C GLU A 40 -32.92 16.81 -24.82
N SER A 41 -32.24 17.42 -23.85
CA SER A 41 -31.45 16.65 -22.88
C SER A 41 -32.36 15.90 -21.88
N LYS A 42 -32.30 14.56 -21.86
CA LYS A 42 -32.95 13.73 -20.83
C LYS A 42 -32.25 13.89 -19.48
N SER A 43 -32.98 13.67 -18.39
CA SER A 43 -32.39 13.70 -17.03
C SER A 43 -31.33 12.60 -16.87
N THR A 44 -30.17 12.96 -16.31
CA THR A 44 -29.07 12.03 -16.04
C THR A 44 -29.46 11.07 -14.92
N ILE A 45 -29.68 9.79 -15.25
CA ILE A 45 -30.06 8.72 -14.30
C ILE A 45 -28.83 8.21 -13.53
N GLY A 46 -27.63 8.32 -14.10
CA GLY A 46 -26.37 7.82 -13.52
C GLY A 46 -25.26 8.89 -13.46
N VAL A 47 -24.01 8.45 -13.56
CA VAL A 47 -22.83 9.32 -13.63
C VAL A 47 -22.18 9.15 -14.98
N GLU A 48 -21.97 10.26 -15.69
CA GLU A 48 -21.25 10.28 -16.97
C GLU A 48 -19.78 10.65 -16.73
N PHE A 49 -18.88 9.95 -17.44
CA PHE A 49 -17.45 10.15 -17.35
C PHE A 49 -16.90 10.58 -18.71
N ALA A 50 -16.20 11.70 -18.73
CA ALA A 50 -15.51 12.17 -19.93
C ALA A 50 -14.08 12.63 -19.60
N THR A 51 -13.20 12.60 -20.60
CA THR A 51 -11.83 13.08 -20.46
C THR A 51 -11.48 14.08 -21.54
N ARG A 52 -10.78 15.15 -21.16
CA ARG A 52 -10.19 16.10 -22.12
C ARG A 52 -8.74 16.37 -21.74
N THR A 53 -7.85 16.39 -22.72
CA THR A 53 -6.44 16.73 -22.52
C THR A 53 -6.20 18.14 -23.02
N LEU A 54 -5.56 18.97 -22.20
CA LEU A 54 -5.27 20.38 -22.49
C LEU A 54 -3.82 20.70 -22.09
N GLN A 55 -3.24 21.74 -22.69
CA GLN A 55 -1.95 22.28 -22.26
C GLN A 55 -2.15 23.47 -21.31
N ILE A 56 -1.50 23.43 -20.15
CA ILE A 56 -1.52 24.50 -19.13
C ILE A 56 -0.08 24.74 -18.71
N GLU A 57 0.43 25.97 -18.87
CA GLU A 57 1.81 26.35 -18.50
C GLU A 57 2.87 25.39 -19.07
N GLY A 58 2.72 24.99 -20.34
CA GLY A 58 3.61 24.03 -21.01
C GLY A 58 3.53 22.58 -20.51
N LYS A 59 2.54 22.26 -19.65
CA LYS A 59 2.28 20.92 -19.12
C LYS A 59 1.02 20.32 -19.70
N THR A 60 1.08 19.03 -19.99
CA THR A 60 -0.06 18.29 -20.53
C THR A 60 -0.92 17.80 -19.38
N VAL A 61 -2.11 18.39 -19.23
CA VAL A 61 -3.07 18.06 -18.18
C VAL A 61 -4.20 17.25 -18.78
N LYS A 62 -4.41 16.04 -18.24
CA LYS A 62 -5.58 15.22 -18.54
C LYS A 62 -6.66 15.47 -17.49
N ALA A 63 -7.74 16.14 -17.88
CA ALA A 63 -8.91 16.34 -17.04
C ALA A 63 -9.84 15.12 -17.13
N GLN A 64 -10.24 14.59 -15.98
CA GLN A 64 -11.25 13.55 -15.79
C GLN A 64 -12.48 14.19 -15.17
N ILE A 65 -13.55 14.33 -15.95
CA ILE A 65 -14.75 15.05 -15.53
C ILE A 65 -15.87 14.05 -15.28
N TRP A 66 -16.45 14.13 -14.09
CA TRP A 66 -17.53 13.29 -13.64
C TRP A 66 -18.79 14.16 -13.55
N ASP A 67 -19.73 13.96 -14.47
CA ASP A 67 -21.05 14.58 -14.41
C ASP A 67 -21.98 13.71 -13.57
N THR A 68 -22.52 14.29 -12.51
CA THR A 68 -23.33 13.57 -11.53
C THR A 68 -24.82 13.86 -11.69
N ALA A 69 -25.66 12.87 -11.36
CA ALA A 69 -27.10 13.06 -11.31
C ALA A 69 -27.44 14.17 -10.29
N GLY A 70 -28.18 15.19 -10.75
CA GLY A 70 -28.63 16.31 -9.90
C GLY A 70 -29.88 16.01 -9.07
N GLN A 71 -30.32 14.75 -9.03
CA GLN A 71 -31.54 14.36 -8.34
C GLN A 71 -31.21 13.91 -6.91
N GLU A 72 -31.90 14.52 -5.96
CA GLU A 72 -31.75 14.32 -4.52
C GLU A 72 -31.94 12.85 -4.08
N ARG A 73 -32.71 12.07 -4.84
CA ARG A 73 -32.93 10.63 -4.60
C ARG A 73 -31.66 9.77 -4.74
N TYR A 74 -30.63 10.23 -5.46
CA TYR A 74 -29.38 9.48 -5.69
C TYR A 74 -28.18 9.99 -4.88
N ARG A 75 -28.39 10.89 -3.90
CA ARG A 75 -27.33 11.51 -3.09
C ARG A 75 -26.35 10.55 -2.43
N ALA A 76 -26.83 9.41 -1.92
CA ALA A 76 -25.98 8.40 -1.31
C ALA A 76 -24.90 7.87 -2.28
N ILE A 77 -25.24 7.77 -3.56
CA ILE A 77 -24.36 7.30 -4.64
C ILE A 77 -23.40 8.42 -5.06
N THR A 78 -23.87 9.67 -5.11
CA THR A 78 -23.08 10.85 -5.53
C THR A 78 -21.88 11.11 -4.61
N SER A 79 -22.03 10.88 -3.30
CA SER A 79 -20.95 11.10 -2.30
C SER A 79 -19.67 10.31 -2.58
N ALA A 80 -19.78 9.11 -3.18
CA ALA A 80 -18.63 8.27 -3.51
C ALA A 80 -17.73 8.91 -4.58
N TYR A 81 -18.28 9.76 -5.45
CA TYR A 81 -17.55 10.39 -6.55
C TYR A 81 -16.74 11.61 -6.11
N TYR A 82 -17.06 12.21 -4.96
CA TYR A 82 -16.30 13.33 -4.40
C TYR A 82 -14.90 12.93 -3.92
N ARG A 83 -14.72 11.65 -3.56
CA ARG A 83 -13.43 11.14 -3.08
C ARG A 83 -12.34 11.28 -4.15
N GLY A 84 -11.27 11.99 -3.79
CA GLY A 84 -10.13 12.24 -4.66
C GLY A 84 -10.40 13.23 -5.80
N ALA A 85 -11.53 13.95 -5.78
CA ALA A 85 -11.73 15.10 -6.64
C ALA A 85 -10.83 16.25 -6.18
N VAL A 86 -10.11 16.84 -7.13
CA VAL A 86 -9.23 18.01 -6.89
C VAL A 86 -9.89 19.32 -7.31
N GLY A 87 -10.96 19.23 -8.11
CA GLY A 87 -11.81 20.36 -8.48
C GLY A 87 -13.29 20.02 -8.50
N ALA A 88 -14.15 21.02 -8.36
CA ALA A 88 -15.58 20.89 -8.52
C ALA A 88 -16.21 22.14 -9.17
N LEU A 89 -17.17 21.93 -10.07
CA LEU A 89 -18.06 22.98 -10.56
C LEU A 89 -19.45 22.79 -9.94
N ILE A 90 -19.92 23.82 -9.24
CA ILE A 90 -21.28 23.92 -8.71
C ILE A 90 -22.10 24.71 -9.72
N VAL A 91 -23.01 24.06 -10.41
CA VAL A 91 -23.80 24.67 -11.49
C VAL A 91 -25.21 24.98 -11.01
N TYR A 92 -25.66 26.21 -11.24
CA TYR A 92 -27.06 26.61 -11.08
C TYR A 92 -27.60 27.21 -12.38
N ASP A 93 -28.92 27.34 -12.48
CA ASP A 93 -29.61 27.94 -13.63
C ASP A 93 -29.99 29.38 -13.28
N VAL A 94 -29.51 30.37 -14.05
CA VAL A 94 -29.78 31.80 -13.79
C VAL A 94 -31.27 32.15 -13.90
N THR A 95 -32.06 31.34 -14.61
CA THR A 95 -33.51 31.53 -14.76
C THR A 95 -34.31 30.94 -13.60
N LYS A 96 -33.68 30.18 -12.70
CA LYS A 96 -34.35 29.50 -11.58
C LYS A 96 -33.66 29.76 -10.24
N ARG A 97 -34.17 30.74 -9.50
CA ARG A 97 -33.68 31.14 -8.16
C ARG A 97 -33.52 29.98 -7.19
N GLN A 98 -34.44 29.02 -7.19
CA GLN A 98 -34.38 27.85 -6.32
C GLN A 98 -33.09 27.03 -6.50
N THR A 99 -32.57 26.93 -7.73
CA THR A 99 -31.33 26.17 -8.02
C THR A 99 -30.09 26.88 -7.47
N PHE A 100 -30.14 28.21 -7.39
CA PHE A 100 -29.10 29.02 -6.76
C PHE A 100 -29.14 28.90 -5.23
N ASP A 101 -30.33 28.97 -4.63
CA ASP A 101 -30.47 28.80 -3.18
C ASP A 101 -29.99 27.40 -2.73
N ASN A 102 -30.22 26.37 -3.56
CA ASN A 102 -29.72 25.02 -3.34
C ASN A 102 -28.20 24.88 -3.50
N ALA A 103 -27.49 25.81 -4.16
CA ALA A 103 -26.04 25.76 -4.33
C ALA A 103 -25.29 25.74 -2.99
N ALA A 104 -25.80 26.43 -1.97
CA ALA A 104 -25.25 26.40 -0.61
C ALA A 104 -25.32 25.01 0.05
N ARG A 105 -26.33 24.22 -0.31
CA ARG A 105 -26.46 22.83 0.15
C ARG A 105 -25.44 21.94 -0.56
N TRP A 106 -25.30 22.08 -1.88
CA TRP A 106 -24.30 21.34 -2.67
C TRP A 106 -22.87 21.64 -2.22
N LEU A 107 -22.59 22.91 -1.90
CA LEU A 107 -21.29 23.32 -1.38
C LEU A 107 -20.95 22.65 -0.04
N ARG A 108 -21.91 22.62 0.89
CA ARG A 108 -21.73 21.93 2.19
C ARG A 108 -21.47 20.44 1.99
N GLU A 109 -22.31 19.78 1.20
CA GLU A 109 -22.20 18.36 0.92
C GLU A 109 -20.85 17.99 0.28
N LEU A 110 -20.35 18.84 -0.64
CA LEU A 110 -19.03 18.68 -1.24
C LEU A 110 -17.92 18.84 -0.21
N ARG A 111 -17.97 19.89 0.63
CA ARG A 111 -16.95 20.15 1.67
C ARG A 111 -16.88 19.05 2.73
N ASP A 112 -18.00 18.39 3.03
CA ASP A 112 -18.06 17.31 4.02
C ASP A 112 -17.37 16.01 3.54
N HIS A 113 -17.29 15.79 2.22
CA HIS A 113 -16.85 14.52 1.63
C HIS A 113 -15.59 14.62 0.74
N ALA A 114 -15.25 15.81 0.25
CA ALA A 114 -14.07 16.06 -0.55
C ALA A 114 -12.84 16.45 0.29
N ASP A 115 -11.67 16.46 -0.34
CA ASP A 115 -10.45 16.92 0.31
C ASP A 115 -10.52 18.43 0.60
N SER A 116 -9.96 18.87 1.73
CA SER A 116 -9.99 20.28 2.18
C SER A 116 -9.29 21.28 1.26
N ASN A 117 -8.62 20.80 0.20
CA ASN A 117 -7.90 21.60 -0.78
C ASN A 117 -8.55 21.57 -2.16
N ILE A 118 -9.80 21.10 -2.25
CA ILE A 118 -10.55 21.08 -3.51
C ILE A 118 -10.78 22.51 -4.00
N VAL A 119 -10.48 22.77 -5.27
CA VAL A 119 -10.81 24.05 -5.93
C VAL A 119 -12.27 24.01 -6.35
N ILE A 120 -13.04 25.02 -5.96
CA ILE A 120 -14.47 25.05 -6.21
C ILE A 120 -14.82 26.30 -7.01
N MET A 121 -15.55 26.11 -8.10
CA MET A 121 -16.12 27.19 -8.91
C MET A 121 -17.63 27.12 -8.91
N LEU A 122 -18.28 28.26 -8.70
CA LEU A 122 -19.70 28.45 -8.94
C LEU A 122 -19.91 28.87 -10.41
N ALA A 123 -20.81 28.18 -11.11
CA ALA A 123 -21.14 28.44 -12.49
C ALA A 123 -22.64 28.76 -12.65
N GLY A 124 -22.96 29.99 -13.04
CA GLY A 124 -24.32 30.41 -13.39
C GLY A 124 -24.63 30.08 -14.85
N ASN A 125 -25.34 28.99 -15.11
CA ASN A 125 -25.59 28.52 -16.46
C ASN A 125 -26.88 29.11 -17.08
N LYS A 126 -26.96 29.08 -18.42
CA LYS A 126 -28.06 29.62 -19.24
C LYS A 126 -28.11 31.15 -19.28
N SER A 127 -26.94 31.79 -19.28
CA SER A 127 -26.81 33.25 -19.37
C SER A 127 -27.44 33.84 -20.65
N ASP A 128 -27.60 33.03 -21.70
CA ASP A 128 -28.33 33.34 -22.94
C ASP A 128 -29.82 33.67 -22.69
N LEU A 129 -30.42 33.13 -21.63
CA LEU A 129 -31.80 33.40 -21.25
C LEU A 129 -31.93 34.63 -20.33
N GLY A 130 -31.21 35.71 -20.65
CA GLY A 130 -31.17 36.93 -19.84
C GLY A 130 -32.55 37.56 -19.57
N HIS A 131 -33.50 37.38 -20.50
CA HIS A 131 -34.88 37.85 -20.37
C HIS A 131 -35.72 37.07 -19.33
N LEU A 132 -35.30 35.85 -18.97
CA LEU A 132 -35.91 35.02 -17.92
C LEU A 132 -35.07 35.01 -16.63
N ARG A 133 -34.09 35.91 -16.51
CA ARG A 133 -33.16 35.94 -15.40
C ARG A 133 -33.89 36.16 -14.07
N SER A 134 -33.62 35.28 -13.11
CA SER A 134 -34.14 35.34 -11.74
C SER A 134 -33.04 35.53 -10.69
N VAL A 135 -31.78 35.35 -11.09
CA VAL A 135 -30.58 35.54 -10.27
C VAL A 135 -29.67 36.54 -10.99
N SER A 136 -29.36 37.65 -10.33
CA SER A 136 -28.43 38.63 -10.88
C SER A 136 -27.00 38.09 -10.84
N GLU A 137 -26.16 38.49 -11.80
CA GLU A 137 -24.74 38.14 -11.80
C GLU A 137 -24.05 38.58 -10.49
N ARG A 138 -24.49 39.75 -9.96
CA ARG A 138 -24.03 40.29 -8.68
C ARG A 138 -24.33 39.36 -7.51
N ASP A 139 -25.51 38.75 -7.45
CA ASP A 139 -25.86 37.82 -6.37
C ASP A 139 -24.96 36.57 -6.39
N GLY A 140 -24.68 36.05 -7.58
CA GLY A 140 -23.75 34.94 -7.79
C GLY A 140 -22.34 35.30 -7.34
N GLY A 141 -21.85 36.48 -7.71
CA GLY A 141 -20.56 37.01 -7.29
C GLY A 141 -20.44 37.18 -5.78
N VAL A 142 -21.43 37.81 -5.14
CA VAL A 142 -21.45 38.01 -3.68
C VAL A 142 -21.45 36.68 -2.92
N PHE A 143 -22.22 35.69 -3.39
CA PHE A 143 -22.22 34.37 -2.77
C PHE A 143 -20.86 33.67 -2.92
N ALA A 144 -20.26 33.74 -4.11
CA ALA A 144 -18.94 33.16 -4.36
C ALA A 144 -17.84 33.83 -3.51
N GLU A 145 -17.82 35.16 -3.41
CA GLU A 145 -16.87 35.89 -2.56
C GLU A 145 -17.04 35.51 -1.09
N LYS A 146 -18.28 35.48 -0.59
CA LYS A 146 -18.59 35.10 0.79
C LYS A 146 -18.11 33.70 1.14
N GLU A 147 -18.22 32.77 0.20
CA GLU A 147 -17.83 31.37 0.39
C GLU A 147 -16.40 31.05 -0.07
N GLY A 148 -15.68 32.01 -0.65
CA GLY A 148 -14.32 31.83 -1.17
C GLY A 148 -14.24 30.92 -2.41
N LEU A 149 -15.17 31.08 -3.35
CA LEU A 149 -15.26 30.32 -4.60
C LEU A 149 -14.90 31.20 -5.80
N SER A 150 -14.42 30.59 -6.89
CA SER A 150 -14.35 31.28 -8.19
C SER A 150 -15.76 31.35 -8.81
N PHE A 151 -16.09 32.40 -9.56
CA PHE A 151 -17.41 32.58 -10.18
C PHE A 151 -17.32 32.95 -11.66
N LEU A 152 -18.14 32.30 -12.49
CA LEU A 152 -18.38 32.65 -13.89
C LEU A 152 -19.82 32.33 -14.28
N GLU A 153 -20.42 33.17 -15.12
CA GLU A 153 -21.63 32.79 -15.85
C GLU A 153 -21.29 32.11 -17.17
N THR A 154 -22.02 31.06 -17.52
CA THR A 154 -21.80 30.23 -18.70
C THR A 154 -23.08 30.08 -19.52
N SER A 155 -22.93 29.90 -20.84
CA SER A 155 -24.01 29.39 -21.69
C SER A 155 -23.53 28.13 -22.40
N ALA A 156 -24.12 26.99 -22.06
CA ALA A 156 -23.90 25.76 -22.83
C ALA A 156 -24.48 25.88 -24.25
N LEU A 157 -25.54 26.68 -24.45
CA LEU A 157 -26.17 26.89 -25.76
C LEU A 157 -25.23 27.70 -26.68
N GLU A 158 -24.80 28.88 -26.24
CA GLU A 158 -23.96 29.80 -27.02
C GLU A 158 -22.45 29.52 -26.89
N ALA A 159 -22.07 28.50 -26.10
CA ALA A 159 -20.68 28.18 -25.75
C ALA A 159 -19.92 29.29 -25.00
N VAL A 160 -20.63 30.26 -24.41
CA VAL A 160 -20.04 31.37 -23.68
C VAL A 160 -19.44 30.88 -22.36
N ASN A 161 -18.17 31.22 -22.13
CA ASN A 161 -17.38 30.95 -20.91
C ASN A 161 -17.26 29.47 -20.49
N VAL A 162 -17.75 28.50 -21.27
CA VAL A 162 -17.63 27.06 -20.93
C VAL A 162 -16.17 26.63 -20.89
N ASP A 163 -15.41 26.86 -21.96
CA ASP A 163 -13.97 26.56 -21.98
C ASP A 163 -13.20 27.34 -20.93
N LYS A 164 -13.53 28.63 -20.75
CA LYS A 164 -12.91 29.51 -19.77
C LYS A 164 -13.09 28.99 -18.34
N ALA A 165 -14.28 28.51 -17.98
CA ALA A 165 -14.56 27.96 -16.66
C ALA A 165 -13.67 26.74 -16.33
N PHE A 166 -13.55 25.81 -17.27
CA PHE A 166 -12.66 24.65 -17.09
C PHE A 166 -11.18 25.03 -17.14
N GLN A 167 -10.78 25.98 -17.98
CA GLN A 167 -9.39 26.46 -18.01
C GLN A 167 -8.99 27.11 -16.69
N VAL A 168 -9.84 28.00 -16.14
CA VAL A 168 -9.58 28.69 -14.87
C VAL A 168 -9.49 27.67 -13.73
N ILE A 169 -10.45 26.74 -13.60
CA ILE A 169 -10.39 25.77 -12.50
C ILE A 169 -9.18 24.83 -12.63
N LEU A 170 -8.83 24.37 -13.85
CA LEU A 170 -7.68 23.50 -14.07
C LEU A 170 -6.36 24.25 -13.80
N PHE A 171 -6.29 25.54 -14.13
CA PHE A 171 -5.16 26.40 -13.83
C PHE A 171 -5.00 26.61 -12.31
N ASP A 172 -6.08 26.89 -11.59
CA ASP A 172 -6.05 27.05 -10.14
C ASP A 172 -5.61 25.77 -9.43
N ILE A 173 -6.12 24.61 -9.87
CA ILE A 173 -5.69 23.29 -9.39
C ILE A 173 -4.20 23.09 -9.67
N TYR A 174 -3.75 23.42 -10.88
CA TYR A 174 -2.34 23.34 -11.26
C TYR A 174 -1.47 24.23 -10.37
N GLN A 175 -1.88 25.48 -10.08
CA GLN A 175 -1.15 26.41 -9.22
C GLN A 175 -1.02 25.90 -7.78
N ILE A 176 -2.09 25.31 -7.22
CA ILE A 176 -2.05 24.74 -5.87
C ILE A 176 -1.13 23.51 -5.83
N ILE A 177 -1.22 22.64 -6.83
CA ILE A 177 -0.39 21.42 -6.91
C ILE A 177 1.07 21.78 -7.19
N SER A 178 1.35 22.73 -8.08
CA SER A 178 2.69 23.17 -8.44
C SER A 178 3.35 23.90 -7.27
N ARG A 179 2.64 24.78 -6.55
CA ARG A 179 3.15 25.39 -5.30
C ARG A 179 3.41 24.34 -4.23
N LYS A 180 2.55 23.34 -4.06
CA LYS A 180 2.81 22.23 -3.13
C LYS A 180 4.01 21.39 -3.57
N ALA A 181 4.19 21.17 -4.87
CA ALA A 181 5.35 20.47 -5.42
C ALA A 181 6.64 21.27 -5.24
N LEU A 182 6.61 22.59 -5.47
CA LEU A 182 7.72 23.52 -5.24
C LEU A 182 8.03 23.64 -3.76
N ALA A 183 7.04 23.79 -2.89
CA ALA A 183 7.22 23.78 -1.44
C ALA A 183 7.71 22.41 -0.94
N ALA A 184 7.31 21.31 -1.55
CA ALA A 184 7.86 19.97 -1.26
C ALA A 184 9.29 19.81 -1.79
N GLN A 185 9.64 20.44 -2.91
CA GLN A 185 11.02 20.49 -3.44
C GLN A 185 11.91 21.39 -2.59
N GLU A 186 11.41 22.53 -2.12
CA GLU A 186 12.06 23.41 -1.15
C GLU A 186 12.17 22.75 0.22
N ALA A 187 11.16 22.00 0.68
CA ALA A 187 11.23 21.17 1.88
C ALA A 187 12.15 19.94 1.70
N ASN A 188 12.43 19.52 0.46
CA ASN A 188 13.46 18.52 0.15
C ASN A 188 14.87 19.15 0.04
N ASN A 189 14.97 20.44 -0.32
CA ASN A 189 16.22 21.20 -0.38
C ASN A 189 16.63 21.81 0.96
N VAL A 190 15.67 22.11 1.83
CA VAL A 190 15.91 22.23 3.27
C VAL A 190 16.15 20.81 3.74
N SER A 191 17.38 20.49 4.12
CA SER A 191 17.68 19.22 4.79
C SER A 191 16.83 19.10 6.05
N VAL A 192 15.60 18.60 5.95
CA VAL A 192 14.83 18.17 7.12
C VAL A 192 15.76 17.19 7.81
N PRO A 193 16.18 17.49 9.05
CA PRO A 193 17.21 16.68 9.64
C PRO A 193 16.62 15.28 9.83
N GLY A 194 17.13 14.32 9.07
CA GLY A 194 16.73 12.93 9.19
C GLY A 194 16.83 12.43 10.63
N ILE A 195 16.32 11.22 10.84
CA ILE A 195 16.43 10.52 12.14
C ILE A 195 17.86 10.70 12.65
N SER A 196 18.04 11.23 13.86
CA SER A 196 19.37 11.43 14.45
C SER A 196 19.59 10.46 15.58
N ARG A 197 20.81 9.94 15.67
CA ARG A 197 21.25 8.97 16.68
C ARG A 197 22.03 9.62 17.83
N ASP A 198 22.14 10.95 17.84
CA ASP A 198 22.73 11.69 18.97
C ASP A 198 21.90 11.51 20.25
N SER A 199 22.48 11.78 21.42
CA SER A 199 21.77 11.74 22.70
C SER A 199 21.42 13.13 23.26
N MET A 200 21.75 14.21 22.53
CA MET A 200 21.57 15.59 22.99
C MET A 200 20.10 15.99 23.04
N HIS A 201 19.26 15.39 22.19
CA HIS A 201 17.81 15.58 22.23
C HIS A 201 17.13 14.94 23.44
N LYS A 202 17.82 14.04 24.17
CA LYS A 202 17.30 13.41 25.39
C LYS A 202 17.60 14.26 26.63
N ARG A 203 16.78 14.09 27.68
CA ARG A 203 16.99 14.71 28.99
C ARG A 203 18.28 14.21 29.65
N ARG A 204 18.80 14.97 30.62
CA ARG A 204 19.85 14.51 31.54
C ARG A 204 19.30 13.41 32.45
N ALA A 205 20.19 12.63 33.07
CA ALA A 205 19.79 11.66 34.10
C ALA A 205 19.04 12.33 35.26
N THR A 206 19.40 13.57 35.59
CA THR A 206 18.70 14.42 36.58
C THR A 206 17.32 14.92 36.12
N GLY A 207 16.87 14.59 34.91
CA GLY A 207 15.61 15.09 34.32
C GLY A 207 15.72 16.47 33.65
N GLY A 208 16.81 17.20 33.88
CA GLY A 208 17.05 18.53 33.31
C GLY A 208 17.12 18.53 31.77
N LYS A 209 16.55 19.57 31.14
CA LYS A 209 16.59 19.77 29.68
C LYS A 209 18.01 20.12 29.22
N LYS A 210 18.45 19.57 28.09
CA LYS A 210 19.72 19.93 27.44
C LYS A 210 19.47 20.95 26.33
N LYS A 211 20.17 22.09 26.35
CA LYS A 211 20.15 23.05 25.24
C LYS A 211 21.00 22.50 24.09
N ALA A 212 20.45 22.51 22.88
CA ALA A 212 21.21 22.13 21.69
C ALA A 212 22.20 23.26 21.36
N TRP A 213 23.50 22.96 21.43
CA TRP A 213 24.58 23.91 21.13
C TRP A 213 25.07 23.83 19.68
N ARG A 214 24.62 22.82 18.92
CA ARG A 214 24.97 22.63 17.51
C ARG A 214 23.82 22.00 16.73
N LYS A 215 23.88 22.15 15.40
CA LYS A 215 23.01 21.45 14.45
C LYS A 215 23.41 19.97 14.32
N LYS A 216 22.46 19.11 13.91
CA LYS A 216 22.67 17.67 13.64
C LYS A 216 23.77 17.46 12.61
N ARG A 217 24.63 16.46 12.82
CA ARG A 217 25.74 16.14 11.91
C ARG A 217 25.44 14.91 11.04
N LYS A 218 25.98 14.87 9.82
CA LYS A 218 25.76 13.78 8.86
C LYS A 218 26.18 12.39 9.38
N TYR A 219 27.18 12.33 10.26
CA TYR A 219 27.61 11.06 10.87
C TYR A 219 26.65 10.55 11.96
N GLU A 220 25.74 11.38 12.45
CA GLU A 220 24.71 11.02 13.44
C GLU A 220 23.42 10.50 12.76
N LEU A 221 23.41 10.46 11.42
CA LEU A 221 22.26 10.05 10.62
C LEU A 221 21.83 8.61 10.94
N GLY A 222 20.56 8.47 11.29
CA GLY A 222 19.76 7.25 11.22
C GLY A 222 18.97 7.19 9.91
N ARG A 223 18.53 5.99 9.54
CA ARG A 223 17.68 5.75 8.37
C ARG A 223 16.41 5.03 8.82
N GLN A 224 15.31 5.16 8.07
CA GLN A 224 14.09 4.41 8.38
C GLN A 224 14.37 2.89 8.45
N PRO A 225 13.63 2.11 9.25
CA PRO A 225 13.79 0.66 9.33
C PRO A 225 13.33 -0.05 8.05
N ALA A 226 13.92 -1.19 7.73
CA ALA A 226 13.64 -1.92 6.48
C ALA A 226 12.28 -2.60 6.43
N ASN A 227 11.75 -3.01 7.59
CA ASN A 227 10.50 -3.75 7.74
C ASN A 227 10.37 -4.88 6.71
N THR A 228 11.43 -5.70 6.60
CA THR A 228 11.52 -6.78 5.62
C THR A 228 10.33 -7.73 5.78
N LYS A 229 9.55 -7.90 4.72
CA LYS A 229 8.38 -8.77 4.71
C LYS A 229 8.70 -10.15 4.16
N LEU A 230 8.01 -11.14 4.70
CA LEU A 230 7.86 -12.41 4.03
C LEU A 230 6.98 -12.21 2.80
N ASP A 231 7.47 -12.62 1.63
CA ASP A 231 6.73 -12.67 0.38
C ASP A 231 7.00 -14.04 -0.23
N THR A 232 6.03 -14.71 -0.82
CA THR A 232 6.21 -16.03 -1.41
C THR A 232 6.83 -15.96 -2.81
N THR A 233 6.59 -14.86 -3.53
CA THR A 233 6.84 -14.75 -4.98
C THR A 233 8.07 -13.90 -5.27
N THR A 234 8.22 -12.76 -4.60
CA THR A 234 9.25 -11.78 -4.98
C THR A 234 10.35 -11.61 -3.94
N LYS A 235 11.60 -11.60 -4.41
CA LYS A 235 12.76 -11.18 -3.63
C LYS A 235 13.15 -9.76 -4.02
N THR A 236 13.15 -8.85 -3.06
CA THR A 236 13.53 -7.44 -3.31
C THR A 236 14.58 -7.01 -2.29
N VAL A 237 15.78 -6.71 -2.77
CA VAL A 237 16.89 -6.22 -1.95
C VAL A 237 17.47 -4.97 -2.59
N ARG A 238 17.61 -3.89 -1.82
CA ARG A 238 18.19 -2.61 -2.29
C ARG A 238 19.56 -2.38 -1.71
N ARG A 239 20.46 -1.84 -2.53
CA ARG A 239 21.79 -1.39 -2.12
C ARG A 239 21.71 -0.04 -1.41
N ILE A 240 22.44 0.13 -0.31
CA ILE A 240 22.56 1.40 0.40
C ILE A 240 24.03 1.73 0.62
N ARG A 241 24.48 2.89 0.11
CA ARG A 241 25.81 3.44 0.42
C ARG A 241 25.82 4.00 1.84
N VAL A 242 26.82 3.61 2.62
CA VAL A 242 27.03 4.08 4.00
C VAL A 242 28.33 4.89 4.12
N ARG A 243 28.61 5.39 5.33
CA ARG A 243 29.85 6.14 5.62
C ARG A 243 31.08 5.27 5.27
N GLY A 244 32.11 5.91 4.74
CA GLY A 244 33.35 5.23 4.32
C GLY A 244 33.24 4.51 2.98
N GLY A 245 32.22 4.80 2.16
CA GLY A 245 32.07 4.21 0.82
C GLY A 245 31.51 2.78 0.80
N ASN A 246 31.43 2.13 1.96
CA ASN A 246 30.89 0.79 2.13
C ASN A 246 29.40 0.70 1.76
N VAL A 247 28.95 -0.55 1.61
CA VAL A 247 27.60 -0.89 1.16
C VAL A 247 26.91 -1.78 2.17
N LYS A 248 25.64 -1.49 2.41
CA LYS A 248 24.72 -2.40 3.10
C LYS A 248 23.59 -2.82 2.18
N TRP A 249 22.99 -3.96 2.48
CA TRP A 249 21.91 -4.54 1.70
C TRP A 249 20.62 -4.53 2.52
N ARG A 250 19.60 -3.88 2.00
CA ARG A 250 18.31 -3.73 2.66
C ARG A 250 17.30 -4.63 1.98
N ALA A 251 17.02 -5.77 2.60
CA ALA A 251 15.91 -6.60 2.15
C ALA A 251 14.58 -5.90 2.44
N LEU A 252 13.72 -5.81 1.44
CA LEU A 252 12.33 -5.38 1.57
C LEU A 252 11.40 -6.58 1.56
N ARG A 253 11.69 -7.58 0.73
CA ARG A 253 10.93 -8.83 0.61
C ARG A 253 11.88 -10.01 0.45
N LEU A 254 11.68 -11.07 1.23
CA LEU A 254 12.45 -12.31 1.15
C LEU A 254 11.50 -13.51 1.29
N ASN A 255 11.86 -14.61 0.63
CA ASN A 255 11.11 -15.86 0.64
C ASN A 255 11.94 -17.07 1.08
N THR A 256 13.27 -16.90 1.17
CA THR A 256 14.25 -17.97 1.39
C THR A 256 15.36 -17.49 2.29
N GLY A 257 16.00 -18.43 2.98
CA GLY A 257 17.17 -18.20 3.82
C GLY A 257 18.04 -19.44 3.90
N ASN A 258 19.27 -19.29 4.38
CA ASN A 258 20.13 -20.41 4.72
C ASN A 258 19.95 -20.75 6.19
N TYR A 259 19.51 -21.96 6.48
CA TYR A 259 19.30 -22.45 7.83
C TYR A 259 20.26 -23.59 8.13
N SER A 260 20.90 -23.53 9.29
CA SER A 260 21.79 -24.59 9.79
C SER A 260 21.04 -25.49 10.76
N TRP A 261 21.14 -26.80 10.55
CA TRP A 261 20.78 -27.82 11.52
C TRP A 261 22.04 -28.13 12.33
N GLY A 262 22.04 -27.74 13.61
CA GLY A 262 23.24 -27.65 14.43
C GLY A 262 23.79 -29.01 14.83
N SER A 263 22.94 -29.90 15.34
CA SER A 263 23.33 -31.26 15.75
C SER A 263 23.94 -32.08 14.59
N GLU A 264 23.42 -31.91 13.39
CA GLU A 264 23.84 -32.62 12.16
C GLU A 264 24.92 -31.88 11.34
N ALA A 265 25.37 -30.70 11.81
CA ALA A 265 26.36 -29.84 11.16
C ALA A 265 26.09 -29.58 9.66
N VAL A 266 24.81 -29.46 9.28
CA VAL A 266 24.39 -29.28 7.88
C VAL A 266 23.67 -27.95 7.70
N THR A 267 23.97 -27.24 6.61
CA THR A 267 23.26 -26.02 6.24
C THR A 267 22.56 -26.23 4.90
N ARG A 268 21.29 -25.82 4.82
CA ARG A 268 20.51 -25.87 3.59
C ARG A 268 19.78 -24.57 3.37
N LYS A 269 19.63 -24.23 2.08
CA LYS A 269 18.75 -23.15 1.67
C LYS A 269 17.32 -23.68 1.72
N THR A 270 16.48 -23.03 2.50
CA THR A 270 15.07 -23.44 2.66
C THR A 270 14.16 -22.23 2.46
N ARG A 271 12.89 -22.52 2.13
CA ARG A 271 11.85 -21.50 2.06
C ARG A 271 11.37 -21.16 3.47
N ILE A 272 11.15 -19.88 3.71
CA ILE A 272 10.50 -19.40 4.93
C ILE A 272 9.00 -19.43 4.65
N LEU A 273 8.24 -20.09 5.51
CA LEU A 273 6.80 -20.32 5.33
C LEU A 273 5.98 -19.33 6.13
N ASP A 274 6.36 -19.06 7.38
CA ASP A 274 5.58 -18.25 8.30
C ASP A 274 6.46 -17.66 9.41
N VAL A 275 6.08 -16.51 9.96
CA VAL A 275 6.64 -15.94 11.19
C VAL A 275 5.71 -16.28 12.35
N VAL A 276 6.16 -17.12 13.28
CA VAL A 276 5.28 -17.69 14.32
C VAL A 276 5.43 -17.00 15.66
N TYR A 277 6.63 -16.52 15.98
CA TYR A 277 6.87 -15.85 17.26
C TYR A 277 7.91 -14.75 17.15
N ASN A 278 7.67 -13.68 17.89
CA ASN A 278 8.62 -12.60 18.08
C ASN A 278 8.66 -12.22 19.57
N ALA A 279 9.86 -12.12 20.13
CA ALA A 279 10.05 -11.78 21.55
C ALA A 279 9.81 -10.29 21.85
N SER A 280 10.00 -9.41 20.87
CA SER A 280 9.94 -7.96 21.06
C SER A 280 8.55 -7.38 20.82
N ASN A 281 7.87 -7.78 19.74
CA ASN A 281 6.57 -7.21 19.38
C ASN A 281 5.70 -8.20 18.59
N ASN A 282 4.47 -8.41 19.05
CA ASN A 282 3.49 -9.30 18.42
C ASN A 282 3.02 -8.80 17.04
N GLU A 283 3.04 -7.49 16.78
CA GLU A 283 2.69 -6.93 15.47
C GLU A 283 3.63 -7.39 14.36
N LEU A 284 4.88 -7.73 14.70
CA LEU A 284 5.83 -8.27 13.74
C LEU A 284 5.45 -9.67 13.26
N VAL A 285 4.76 -10.45 14.11
CA VAL A 285 4.19 -11.76 13.76
C VAL A 285 2.98 -11.55 12.84
N ARG A 286 2.02 -10.72 13.26
CA ARG A 286 0.80 -10.40 12.48
C ARG A 286 1.11 -9.92 11.07
N THR A 287 2.12 -9.07 10.95
CA THR A 287 2.50 -8.46 9.68
C THR A 287 3.59 -9.21 8.92
N GLN A 288 3.94 -10.44 9.35
CA GLN A 288 4.91 -11.31 8.68
C GLN A 288 6.27 -10.63 8.43
N THR A 289 6.79 -9.95 9.46
CA THR A 289 8.04 -9.18 9.38
C THR A 289 9.24 -10.00 9.83
N LEU A 290 10.22 -10.15 8.95
CA LEU A 290 11.46 -10.88 9.19
C LEU A 290 12.47 -9.98 9.91
N VAL A 291 12.78 -10.33 11.16
CA VAL A 291 13.77 -9.63 12.00
C VAL A 291 14.69 -10.63 12.68
N LYS A 292 15.82 -10.14 13.21
CA LYS A 292 16.72 -10.96 14.03
C LYS A 292 15.96 -11.51 15.25
N SER A 293 16.20 -12.77 15.57
CA SER A 293 15.57 -13.54 16.65
C SER A 293 14.07 -13.74 16.51
N ALA A 294 13.51 -13.52 15.31
CA ALA A 294 12.17 -14.00 15.00
C ALA A 294 12.21 -15.52 14.83
N ILE A 295 11.21 -16.19 15.40
CA ILE A 295 10.99 -17.62 15.20
C ILE A 295 10.06 -17.79 14.01
N VAL A 296 10.53 -18.56 13.05
CA VAL A 296 9.88 -18.80 11.77
C VAL A 296 9.68 -20.29 11.54
N MET A 297 8.72 -20.63 10.70
CA MET A 297 8.59 -21.98 10.14
C MET A 297 9.32 -22.03 8.80
N VAL A 298 10.16 -23.03 8.61
CA VAL A 298 10.88 -23.29 7.37
C VAL A 298 10.51 -24.65 6.80
N ASP A 299 10.60 -24.78 5.49
CA ASP A 299 10.40 -26.05 4.78
C ASP A 299 11.45 -27.10 5.21
N ALA A 300 10.98 -28.26 5.63
CA ALA A 300 11.81 -29.37 6.10
C ALA A 300 12.42 -30.19 4.94
N THR A 301 11.87 -30.09 3.73
CA THR A 301 12.18 -30.97 2.59
C THR A 301 13.67 -31.05 2.27
N PRO A 302 14.43 -29.93 2.21
CA PRO A 302 15.86 -30.00 1.90
C PRO A 302 16.70 -30.72 2.96
N PHE A 303 16.27 -30.70 4.23
CA PHE A 303 16.93 -31.44 5.31
C PHE A 303 16.53 -32.92 5.27
N LYS A 304 15.25 -33.22 4.99
CA LYS A 304 14.76 -34.59 4.82
C LYS A 304 15.48 -35.34 3.68
N GLN A 305 15.66 -34.70 2.53
CA GLN A 305 16.41 -35.25 1.40
C GLN A 305 17.88 -35.52 1.75
N TRP A 306 18.51 -34.60 2.48
CA TRP A 306 19.88 -34.80 2.95
C TRP A 306 19.97 -35.96 3.94
N TYR A 307 19.04 -36.04 4.90
CA TYR A 307 19.01 -37.08 5.91
C TYR A 307 18.83 -38.48 5.28
N LEU A 308 17.93 -38.59 4.30
CA LEU A 308 17.73 -39.81 3.51
C LEU A 308 19.02 -40.21 2.78
N THR A 309 19.72 -39.26 2.16
CA THR A 309 20.97 -39.55 1.45
C THR A 309 22.09 -39.95 2.43
N HIS A 310 22.16 -39.29 3.59
CA HIS A 310 23.23 -39.46 4.58
C HIS A 310 23.12 -40.76 5.37
N TYR A 311 21.92 -41.07 5.86
CA TYR A 311 21.62 -42.24 6.72
C TYR A 311 20.91 -43.37 5.99
N GLY A 312 20.32 -43.14 4.81
CA GLY A 312 19.48 -44.12 4.12
C GLY A 312 18.11 -44.31 4.77
N VAL A 313 17.65 -43.34 5.56
CA VAL A 313 16.43 -43.45 6.37
C VAL A 313 15.51 -42.29 6.02
N ASP A 314 14.26 -42.60 5.73
CA ASP A 314 13.23 -41.60 5.48
C ASP A 314 12.61 -41.13 6.80
N ILE A 315 12.80 -39.85 7.14
CA ILE A 315 12.32 -39.27 8.40
C ILE A 315 10.95 -38.61 8.25
N GLY A 316 10.10 -38.71 9.28
CA GLY A 316 8.77 -38.11 9.30
C GLY A 316 7.69 -38.89 8.54
N LYS A 317 7.85 -40.21 8.34
CA LYS A 317 6.72 -41.06 7.92
C LYS A 317 5.72 -41.16 9.07
N LYS A 318 4.47 -40.73 8.86
CA LYS A 318 3.39 -41.02 9.81
C LYS A 318 3.19 -42.53 9.90
N ARG A 319 3.16 -43.08 11.11
CA ARG A 319 2.83 -44.49 11.36
C ARG A 319 1.45 -44.76 10.75
N LYS A 320 1.36 -45.48 9.64
CA LYS A 320 0.06 -45.92 9.09
C LYS A 320 -0.60 -46.81 10.15
N LEU A 321 -1.84 -46.48 10.54
CA LEU A 321 -2.71 -47.41 11.28
C LEU A 321 -2.98 -48.64 10.39
N PRO A 322 -3.11 -49.85 10.95
CA PRO A 322 -3.29 -51.04 10.16
C PRO A 322 -4.76 -51.17 9.74
N ALA A 323 -5.18 -50.49 8.69
CA ALA A 323 -6.35 -50.85 7.88
C ALA A 323 -6.48 -49.96 6.64
N ALA A 324 -6.95 -50.60 5.55
CA ALA A 324 -7.47 -50.05 4.30
C ALA A 324 -6.47 -49.82 3.15
N LYS A 325 -6.43 -50.87 2.30
CA LYS A 325 -6.39 -50.92 0.83
C LYS A 325 -5.36 -50.09 0.06
N LYS A 326 -4.60 -50.84 -0.75
CA LYS A 326 -3.85 -50.48 -1.96
C LYS A 326 -4.41 -49.25 -2.68
N ASP A 327 -3.61 -48.20 -2.71
CA ASP A 327 -3.53 -47.26 -3.83
C ASP A 327 -2.03 -47.02 -4.10
N GLU A 328 -1.63 -47.29 -5.33
CA GLU A 328 -0.28 -47.15 -5.85
C GLU A 328 0.05 -45.66 -6.02
N ALA A 329 0.71 -45.06 -5.03
CA ALA A 329 1.41 -43.79 -5.21
C ALA A 329 2.53 -43.62 -4.17
N GLU A 330 3.77 -43.60 -4.68
CA GLU A 330 5.03 -43.17 -4.04
C GLU A 330 5.48 -43.89 -2.76
N GLU A 331 5.89 -45.15 -2.93
CA GLU A 331 7.05 -45.67 -2.20
C GLU A 331 8.31 -44.97 -2.73
N PRO A 332 9.13 -44.28 -1.91
CA PRO A 332 10.44 -43.84 -2.37
C PRO A 332 11.34 -45.08 -2.45
N ASP A 333 11.47 -45.58 -3.68
CA ASP A 333 12.56 -46.41 -4.21
C ASP A 333 13.43 -47.11 -3.14
N ALA A 334 12.88 -48.16 -2.53
CA ALA A 334 13.65 -49.10 -1.73
C ALA A 334 14.52 -50.03 -2.59
N ASN A 335 14.62 -49.79 -3.91
CA ASN A 335 15.24 -50.70 -4.86
C ASN A 335 16.24 -50.05 -5.82
N THR A 336 16.80 -48.88 -5.49
CA THR A 336 18.04 -48.44 -6.11
C THR A 336 19.18 -49.28 -5.53
N LYS A 337 19.71 -50.22 -6.32
CA LYS A 337 20.93 -50.97 -5.96
C LYS A 337 22.04 -49.98 -5.62
N VAL A 338 22.35 -49.83 -4.34
CA VAL A 338 23.43 -48.96 -3.87
C VAL A 338 24.70 -49.80 -3.80
N SER A 339 25.86 -49.19 -4.04
CA SER A 339 27.12 -49.94 -3.93
C SER A 339 27.37 -50.39 -2.49
N HIS A 340 27.99 -51.56 -2.32
CA HIS A 340 28.32 -52.13 -1.02
C HIS A 340 29.15 -51.16 -0.14
N HIS A 341 29.96 -50.30 -0.76
CA HIS A 341 30.69 -49.24 -0.06
C HIS A 341 29.76 -48.22 0.61
N VAL A 342 28.70 -47.79 -0.08
CA VAL A 342 27.71 -46.83 0.46
C VAL A 342 26.89 -47.47 1.58
N GLU A 343 26.51 -48.73 1.44
CA GLU A 343 25.82 -49.47 2.50
C GLU A 343 26.65 -49.57 3.78
N LYS A 344 27.93 -49.95 3.65
CA LYS A 344 28.86 -50.01 4.79
C LYS A 344 29.00 -48.63 5.47
N LYS A 345 29.09 -47.56 4.67
CA LYS A 345 29.16 -46.18 5.18
C LYS A 345 27.89 -45.76 5.92
N ARG A 346 26.71 -46.11 5.40
CA ARG A 346 25.42 -45.84 6.04
C ARG A 346 25.26 -46.62 7.33
N LYS A 347 25.54 -47.93 7.32
CA LYS A 347 25.50 -48.77 8.54
C LYS A 347 26.38 -48.20 9.65
N LYS A 348 27.60 -47.76 9.33
CA LYS A 348 28.50 -47.10 10.31
C LYS A 348 27.88 -45.84 10.92
N ARG A 349 27.22 -45.00 10.11
CA ARG A 349 26.57 -43.75 10.58
C ARG A 349 25.29 -43.99 11.37
N GLN A 350 24.57 -45.07 11.08
CA GLN A 350 23.33 -45.40 11.78
C GLN A 350 23.54 -45.73 13.27
N VAL A 351 24.74 -46.16 13.66
CA VAL A 351 25.07 -46.48 15.06
C VAL A 351 24.92 -45.25 15.96
N ASP A 352 25.41 -44.10 15.52
CA ASP A 352 25.38 -42.85 16.30
C ASP A 352 24.13 -42.00 16.04
N ARG A 353 23.18 -42.50 15.24
CA ARG A 353 21.99 -41.76 14.81
C ARG A 353 21.04 -41.56 15.99
N LYS A 354 20.99 -40.33 16.50
CA LYS A 354 20.05 -39.89 17.53
C LYS A 354 19.38 -38.61 17.08
N ILE A 355 18.06 -38.64 16.94
CA ILE A 355 17.27 -37.44 16.71
C ILE A 355 16.40 -37.15 17.93
N GLU A 356 16.26 -35.88 18.27
CA GLU A 356 15.37 -35.46 19.34
C GLU A 356 13.90 -35.66 18.94
N PRO A 357 13.04 -36.20 19.83
CA PRO A 357 11.64 -36.49 19.52
C PRO A 357 10.85 -35.29 18.97
N HIS A 358 11.03 -34.10 19.53
CA HIS A 358 10.32 -32.90 19.07
C HIS A 358 10.73 -32.45 17.65
N VAL A 359 12.00 -32.67 17.28
CA VAL A 359 12.49 -32.36 15.93
C VAL A 359 11.95 -33.39 14.94
N GLU A 360 11.93 -34.67 15.32
CA GLU A 360 11.35 -35.75 14.50
C GLU A 360 9.85 -35.54 14.24
N GLU A 361 9.09 -35.12 15.25
CA GLU A 361 7.66 -34.77 15.10
C GLU A 361 7.46 -33.65 14.07
N GLN A 362 8.33 -32.63 14.06
CA GLN A 362 8.26 -31.53 13.10
C GLN A 362 8.58 -31.97 11.67
N PHE A 363 9.49 -32.93 11.48
CA PHE A 363 9.73 -33.54 10.18
C PHE A 363 8.49 -34.25 9.64
N ALA A 364 7.68 -34.88 10.50
CA ALA A 364 6.40 -35.46 10.08
C ALA A 364 5.36 -34.41 9.66
N GLY A 365 5.45 -33.19 10.21
CA GLY A 365 4.66 -32.03 9.78
C GLY A 365 5.19 -31.32 8.54
N GLY A 366 6.37 -31.69 8.03
CA GLY A 366 7.03 -31.07 6.88
C GLY A 366 7.51 -29.63 7.12
N ARG A 367 7.51 -29.16 8.37
CA ARG A 367 7.85 -27.78 8.73
C ARG A 367 8.68 -27.77 10.01
N LEU A 368 9.83 -27.13 9.98
CA LEU A 368 10.73 -27.00 11.13
C LEU A 368 10.64 -25.59 11.71
N LEU A 369 10.69 -25.48 13.04
CA LEU A 369 10.87 -24.20 13.71
C LEU A 369 12.33 -23.78 13.66
N ALA A 370 12.56 -22.52 13.30
CA ALA A 370 13.90 -21.96 13.15
C ALA A 370 13.97 -20.54 13.69
N CYS A 371 15.16 -20.13 14.13
CA CYS A 371 15.44 -18.78 14.60
C CYS A 371 16.28 -18.02 13.56
N ILE A 372 15.83 -16.84 13.15
CA ILE A 372 16.63 -15.96 12.28
C ILE A 372 17.76 -15.34 13.10
N SER A 373 19.01 -15.63 12.78
CA SER A 373 20.18 -15.05 13.47
C SER A 373 20.75 -13.82 12.74
N SER A 374 20.44 -13.67 11.45
CA SER A 374 20.87 -12.53 10.63
C SER A 374 20.03 -11.27 10.85
N ARG A 375 20.45 -10.14 10.25
CA ARG A 375 19.70 -8.87 10.23
C ARG A 375 19.30 -8.51 8.79
N PRO A 376 18.13 -8.95 8.28
CA PRO A 376 17.74 -8.77 6.89
C PRO A 376 17.82 -7.33 6.37
N GLY A 377 17.49 -6.35 7.22
CA GLY A 377 17.58 -4.93 6.88
C GLY A 377 18.99 -4.34 6.78
N GLN A 378 20.04 -5.12 7.07
CA GLN A 378 21.45 -4.70 6.99
C GLN A 378 22.28 -5.57 6.04
N CYS A 379 22.07 -6.90 6.07
CA CYS A 379 22.80 -7.85 5.23
C CYS A 379 22.01 -8.34 4.00
N GLY A 380 20.69 -8.06 3.93
CA GLY A 380 19.86 -8.49 2.81
C GLY A 380 19.51 -9.98 2.79
N ARG A 381 19.76 -10.71 3.89
CA ARG A 381 19.54 -12.15 4.03
C ARG A 381 18.79 -12.47 5.33
N ALA A 382 17.98 -13.51 5.33
CA ALA A 382 17.24 -14.02 6.48
C ALA A 382 17.75 -15.43 6.83
N ASP A 383 19.00 -15.49 7.29
CA ASP A 383 19.70 -16.73 7.62
C ASP A 383 19.55 -17.02 9.12
N GLY A 384 19.62 -18.30 9.47
CA GLY A 384 19.28 -18.76 10.82
C GLY A 384 19.73 -20.19 11.12
N TYR A 385 19.16 -20.74 12.18
CA TYR A 385 19.38 -22.13 12.60
C TYR A 385 18.05 -22.77 13.01
N ILE A 386 17.96 -24.08 12.85
CA ILE A 386 16.83 -24.90 13.32
C ILE A 386 16.87 -24.95 14.84
N LEU A 387 15.72 -24.79 15.49
CA LEU A 387 15.62 -24.87 16.93
C LEU A 387 15.67 -26.34 17.38
N GLU A 388 16.47 -26.62 18.40
CA GLU A 388 16.64 -27.95 18.98
C GLU A 388 16.72 -27.87 20.52
N GLY A 389 16.52 -29.01 21.18
CA GLY A 389 16.66 -29.21 22.62
C GLY A 389 15.78 -28.29 23.47
N LYS A 390 16.35 -27.82 24.59
CA LYS A 390 15.66 -26.94 25.54
C LYS A 390 15.17 -25.64 24.92
N GLU A 391 15.84 -25.14 23.87
CA GLU A 391 15.41 -23.92 23.18
C GLU A 391 14.11 -24.18 22.41
N LEU A 392 14.02 -25.30 21.70
CA LEU A 392 12.81 -25.72 21.00
C LEU A 392 11.64 -25.87 21.98
N GLU A 393 11.85 -26.58 23.09
CA GLU A 393 10.84 -26.77 24.14
C GLU A 393 10.32 -25.44 24.69
N PHE A 394 11.23 -24.50 24.96
CA PHE A 394 10.88 -23.18 25.47
C PHE A 394 9.96 -22.43 24.50
N TYR A 395 10.29 -22.39 23.21
CA TYR A 395 9.48 -21.69 22.22
C TYR A 395 8.17 -22.41 21.92
N MET A 396 8.14 -23.75 21.89
CA MET A 396 6.91 -24.53 21.76
C MET A 396 5.92 -24.19 22.88
N LYS A 397 6.36 -24.17 24.13
CA LYS A 397 5.54 -23.77 25.29
C LYS A 397 5.01 -22.34 25.15
N LYS A 398 5.84 -21.39 24.70
CA LYS A 398 5.42 -19.99 24.47
C LYS A 398 4.38 -19.85 23.37
N ILE A 399 4.54 -20.58 22.27
CA ILE A 399 3.61 -20.57 21.13
C ILE A 399 2.26 -21.19 21.55
N GLN A 400 2.27 -22.33 22.23
CA GLN A 400 1.05 -22.98 22.75
C GLN A 400 0.29 -22.07 23.73
N LYS A 401 0.98 -21.45 24.69
CA LYS A 401 0.35 -20.52 25.65
C LYS A 401 -0.29 -19.32 24.96
N LYS A 402 0.31 -18.81 23.89
CA LYS A 402 -0.27 -17.70 23.09
C LYS A 402 -1.51 -18.15 22.32
N LYS A 403 -1.52 -19.36 21.73
CA LYS A 403 -2.69 -19.90 21.05
C LYS A 403 -3.87 -20.14 22.02
N GLY A 404 -3.60 -20.69 23.20
CA GLY A 404 -4.65 -20.94 24.21
C GLY A 404 -5.34 -19.67 24.73
N LYS A 405 -4.60 -18.56 24.88
CA LYS A 405 -5.20 -17.26 25.25
C LYS A 405 -6.07 -16.63 24.16
N GLY A 406 -5.84 -16.96 22.90
CA GLY A 406 -6.66 -16.47 21.79
C GLY A 406 -8.04 -17.15 21.72
N ALA A 407 -8.13 -18.42 22.14
CA ALA A 407 -9.39 -19.16 22.17
C ALA A 407 -10.31 -18.75 23.34
N ALA A 408 -9.74 -18.42 24.50
CA ALA A 408 -10.50 -18.02 25.69
C ALA A 408 -11.00 -16.55 25.68
N GLY A 409 -10.58 -15.74 24.69
CA GLY A 409 -11.02 -14.34 24.55
C GLY A 409 -12.02 -14.13 23.41
N ALA A 410 -12.46 -15.21 22.76
CA ALA A 410 -13.45 -15.22 21.67
C ALA A 410 -14.74 -15.98 22.03
N SER A 411 -14.92 -16.29 23.32
CA SER A 411 -16.11 -16.93 23.90
C SER A 411 -16.84 -15.95 24.80
#